data_AF-A0A2V6L1Y6-F1
#
_entry.id   AF-A0A2V6L1Y6-F1
#
_cell.length_a   1.000
_cell.length_b   1.000
_cell.length_c   1.000
_cell.angle_alpha   90.00
_cell.angle_beta   90.00
_cell.angle_gamma   90.00
#
_symmetry.space_group_name_H-M   'P 1'
#
loop_
_entity.id
_entity.type
_entity.pdbx_description
1 polymer ?
#
loop_
_entity_poly.entity_id
_entity_poly.type
_entity_poly.pdbx_seq_one_letter_code
_entity_poly.pdbx_strand_id
1 'polypeptide(L)'
;YLHLRNDENVVAFNQLSQTVRDVLEAIGYKEICRHFTPAPPPISISLLDIAHCAGAGYELAFFGLLEKRIDALIETGADNLRLSSLQLCVKHLRGTKTWTRACDALREEIVCFVREKLAFATDRARLDCSLR
;
A
#
# COMPACT_ATOMS: atom_id res chain seq x y z
N TYR A 1 -29.24 13.65 19.37
CA TYR A 1 -28.58 14.76 18.65
C TYR A 1 -27.23 14.38 18.04
N LEU A 2 -27.09 13.23 17.36
CA LEU A 2 -25.95 12.96 16.47
C LEU A 2 -26.43 12.09 15.30
N HIS A 3 -27.21 12.71 14.42
CA HIS A 3 -27.32 12.30 13.03
C HIS A 3 -26.42 13.24 12.23
N LEU A 4 -25.11 13.04 12.34
CA LEU A 4 -24.21 13.47 11.27
C LEU A 4 -23.93 12.24 10.43
N ARG A 5 -24.82 12.09 9.46
CA ARG A 5 -24.63 11.37 8.21
C ARG A 5 -23.20 11.60 7.73
N ASN A 6 -22.36 10.59 7.91
CA ASN A 6 -20.98 10.53 7.43
C ASN A 6 -21.04 10.30 5.91
N ASP A 7 -21.35 11.35 5.15
CA ASP A 7 -21.50 11.28 3.69
C ASP A 7 -20.15 11.25 2.96
N GLU A 8 -19.02 11.25 3.67
CA GLU A 8 -17.72 10.83 3.12
C GLU A 8 -17.02 9.94 4.13
N ASN A 9 -16.86 8.65 3.79
CA ASN A 9 -16.23 7.64 4.64
C ASN A 9 -14.68 7.81 4.68
N VAL A 10 -14.22 9.07 4.75
CA VAL A 10 -12.82 9.48 4.68
C VAL A 10 -12.58 10.46 5.82
N VAL A 11 -11.75 10.06 6.77
CA VAL A 11 -11.30 10.90 7.89
C VAL A 11 -9.82 11.18 7.69
N ALA A 12 -9.42 12.44 7.78
CA ALA A 12 -8.01 12.79 7.68
C ALA A 12 -7.22 12.21 8.88
N PHE A 13 -6.00 11.75 8.64
CA PHE A 13 -5.20 11.09 9.68
C PHE A 13 -4.99 11.97 10.93
N ASN A 14 -4.82 13.28 10.74
CA ASN A 14 -4.71 14.24 11.83
C ASN A 14 -5.99 14.33 12.67
N GLN A 15 -7.17 14.33 12.04
CA GLN A 15 -8.47 14.36 12.71
C GLN A 15 -8.71 13.08 13.50
N LEU A 16 -8.40 11.92 12.92
CA LEU A 16 -8.48 10.65 13.63
C LEU A 16 -7.53 10.62 14.82
N SER A 17 -6.28 11.05 14.62
CA SER A 17 -5.25 11.10 15.67
C SER A 17 -5.67 12.01 16.82
N GLN A 18 -6.26 13.16 16.52
CA GLN A 18 -6.76 14.08 17.54
C GLN A 18 -7.95 13.50 18.30
N THR A 19 -8.89 12.89 17.58
CA THR A 19 -10.07 12.25 18.19
C THR A 19 -9.66 11.17 19.20
N VAL A 20 -8.65 10.36 18.87
CA VAL A 20 -8.13 9.33 19.80
C VAL A 20 -7.51 9.98 21.05
N ARG A 21 -6.78 11.10 20.90
CA ARG A 21 -6.25 11.84 22.06
C ARG A 21 -7.38 12.38 22.94
N ASP A 22 -8.41 12.97 22.34
CA ASP A 22 -9.53 13.55 23.09
C ASP A 22 -10.28 12.48 23.87
N VAL A 23 -10.49 11.29 23.26
CA VAL A 23 -11.10 10.13 23.95
C VAL A 23 -10.22 9.66 25.09
N LEU A 24 -8.93 9.42 24.87
CA LEU A 24 -7.99 8.97 25.89
C LEU A 24 -7.92 9.94 27.08
N GLU A 25 -8.02 11.24 26.82
CA GLU A 25 -8.12 12.25 27.89
C GLU A 25 -9.45 12.17 28.64
N ALA A 26 -10.58 12.03 27.94
CA ALA A 26 -11.91 11.93 28.54
C ALA A 26 -12.08 10.69 29.44
N ILE A 27 -11.41 9.59 29.12
CA ILE A 27 -11.42 8.35 29.93
C ILE A 27 -10.33 8.31 31.00
N GLY A 28 -9.60 9.41 31.24
CA GLY A 28 -8.65 9.55 32.35
C GLY A 28 -7.23 9.03 32.08
N TYR A 29 -6.91 8.63 30.85
CA TYR A 29 -5.59 8.09 30.46
C TYR A 29 -4.65 9.18 29.90
N LYS A 30 -4.53 10.30 30.63
CA LYS A 30 -3.71 11.46 30.22
C LYS A 30 -2.24 11.13 29.97
N GLU A 31 -1.68 10.19 30.73
CA GLU A 31 -0.30 9.74 30.53
C GLU A 31 -0.13 8.96 29.22
N ILE A 32 -1.14 8.18 28.79
CA ILE A 32 -1.10 7.47 27.50
C ILE A 32 -1.20 8.45 26.34
N CYS A 33 -2.00 9.52 26.47
CA CYS A 33 -2.11 10.58 25.46
C CYS A 33 -0.76 11.18 25.06
N ARG A 34 0.14 11.38 26.03
CA ARG A 34 1.47 11.96 25.82
C ARG A 34 2.37 11.05 24.98
N HIS A 35 2.17 9.75 25.07
CA HIS A 35 2.93 8.73 24.35
C HIS A 35 2.23 8.24 23.08
N PHE A 36 1.02 8.71 22.80
CA PHE A 36 0.29 8.35 21.59
C PHE A 36 0.92 9.06 20.38
N THR A 37 1.77 8.34 19.64
CA THR A 37 2.34 8.78 18.37
C THR A 37 1.92 7.80 17.28
N PRO A 38 0.73 7.97 16.68
CA PRO A 38 0.29 7.08 15.62
C PRO A 38 1.22 7.24 14.42
N ALA A 39 1.67 6.12 13.86
CA ALA A 39 2.42 6.13 12.61
C ALA A 39 1.48 6.54 11.46
N PRO A 40 1.97 7.28 10.45
CA PRO A 40 1.18 7.60 9.28
C PRO A 40 0.66 6.30 8.62
N PRO A 41 -0.55 6.34 8.02
CA PRO A 41 -1.10 5.16 7.36
C PRO A 41 -0.19 4.76 6.19
N PRO A 42 -0.06 3.46 5.90
CA PRO A 42 0.78 3.01 4.80
C PRO A 42 0.24 3.53 3.46
N ILE A 43 1.14 3.93 2.57
CA ILE A 43 0.77 4.27 1.20
C ILE A 43 0.42 2.98 0.49
N SER A 44 -0.83 2.85 0.05
CA SER A 44 -1.31 1.64 -0.61
C SER A 44 -1.35 1.83 -2.13
N ILE A 45 -0.77 0.87 -2.86
CA ILE A 45 -0.91 0.76 -4.31
C ILE A 45 -1.60 -0.56 -4.66
N SER A 46 -2.54 -0.51 -5.59
CA SER A 46 -3.17 -1.69 -6.19
C SER A 46 -2.35 -2.15 -7.41
N LEU A 47 -1.81 -3.37 -7.34
CA LEU A 47 -1.11 -3.99 -8.47
C LEU A 47 -2.06 -4.25 -9.65
N LEU A 48 -3.35 -4.48 -9.36
CA LEU A 48 -4.36 -4.66 -10.39
C LEU A 48 -4.58 -3.37 -11.20
N ASP A 49 -4.57 -2.21 -10.54
CA ASP A 49 -4.72 -0.93 -11.24
C ASP A 49 -3.52 -0.64 -12.14
N ILE A 50 -2.31 -0.99 -11.70
CA ILE A 50 -1.11 -0.93 -12.54
C ILE A 50 -1.26 -1.86 -13.76
N ALA A 51 -1.77 -3.07 -13.56
CA ALA A 51 -1.98 -4.03 -14.64
C ALA A 51 -3.02 -3.52 -15.66
N HIS A 52 -4.10 -2.87 -15.21
CA HIS A 52 -5.05 -2.20 -16.09
C HIS A 52 -4.40 -1.05 -16.87
N CYS A 53 -3.59 -0.23 -16.21
CA CYS A 53 -2.86 0.87 -16.85
C CYS A 53 -1.82 0.39 -17.87
N ALA A 54 -1.26 -0.81 -17.70
CA ALA A 54 -0.34 -1.43 -18.66
C ALA A 54 -1.04 -1.78 -20.00
N GLY A 55 -2.37 -1.87 -20.00
CA GLY A 55 -3.18 -2.13 -21.19
C GLY A 55 -2.78 -3.44 -21.88
N ALA A 56 -2.62 -3.41 -23.21
CA ALA A 56 -2.17 -4.57 -23.99
C ALA A 56 -0.68 -4.91 -23.78
N GLY A 57 0.06 -4.12 -22.99
CA GLY A 57 1.47 -4.32 -22.71
C GLY A 57 1.76 -5.42 -21.69
N TYR A 58 0.94 -6.48 -21.62
CA TYR A 58 1.09 -7.70 -20.80
C TYR A 58 1.97 -7.52 -19.54
N GLU A 59 3.07 -8.26 -19.44
CA GLU A 59 3.94 -8.28 -18.25
C GLU A 59 5.03 -7.20 -18.32
N LEU A 60 5.62 -6.95 -19.50
CA LEU A 60 6.73 -6.01 -19.63
C LEU A 60 6.33 -4.55 -19.34
N ALA A 61 5.20 -4.09 -19.87
CA ALA A 61 4.73 -2.73 -19.58
C ALA A 61 4.27 -2.61 -18.12
N PHE A 62 3.70 -3.68 -17.56
CA PHE A 62 3.36 -3.75 -16.14
C PHE A 62 4.60 -3.56 -15.26
N PHE A 63 5.69 -4.30 -15.50
CA PHE A 63 6.92 -4.15 -14.71
C PHE A 63 7.52 -2.75 -14.82
N GLY A 64 7.51 -2.16 -16.02
CA GLY A 64 7.98 -0.78 -16.21
C GLY A 64 7.12 0.28 -15.51
N LEU A 65 5.80 0.08 -15.42
CA LEU A 65 4.92 0.96 -14.65
C LEU A 65 5.06 0.77 -13.14
N LEU A 66 5.22 -0.48 -12.70
CA LEU A 66 5.46 -0.82 -11.30
C LEU A 66 6.77 -0.19 -10.80
N GLU A 67 7.84 -0.28 -11.59
CA GLU A 67 9.12 0.39 -11.33
C GLU A 67 8.94 1.88 -11.08
N LYS A 68 8.40 2.60 -12.07
CA LYS A 68 8.17 4.05 -11.98
C LYS A 68 7.35 4.45 -10.76
N ARG A 69 6.37 3.62 -10.39
CA ARG A 69 5.50 3.88 -9.25
C ARG A 69 6.24 3.68 -7.92
N ILE A 70 7.07 2.65 -7.82
CA ILE A 70 7.91 2.40 -6.64
C ILE A 70 8.95 3.50 -6.49
N ASP A 71 9.65 3.87 -7.58
CA ASP A 71 10.66 4.93 -7.57
C ASP A 71 10.09 6.27 -7.13
N ALA A 72 8.93 6.67 -7.68
CA ALA A 72 8.25 7.89 -7.28
C ALA A 72 7.88 7.91 -5.78
N LEU A 73 7.50 6.76 -5.21
CA LEU A 73 7.22 6.67 -3.78
C LEU A 73 8.47 6.76 -2.91
N ILE A 74 9.56 6.13 -3.34
CA ILE A 74 10.85 6.24 -2.67
C ILE A 74 11.32 7.70 -2.67
N GLU A 75 11.19 8.40 -3.79
CA GLU A 75 11.52 9.82 -3.90
C GLU A 75 10.69 10.71 -2.96
N THR A 76 9.43 10.36 -2.71
CA THR A 76 8.57 11.09 -1.76
C THR A 76 8.91 10.83 -0.28
N GLY A 77 9.83 9.90 0.02
CA GLY A 77 10.21 9.56 1.39
C GLY A 77 9.14 8.76 2.14
N ALA A 78 8.42 7.88 1.45
CA ALA A 78 7.40 7.04 2.08
C ALA A 78 8.02 6.03 3.06
N ASP A 79 7.56 6.01 4.31
CA ASP A 79 8.10 5.09 5.33
C ASP A 79 7.50 3.67 5.26
N ASN A 80 6.25 3.55 4.78
CA ASN A 80 5.54 2.28 4.71
C ASN A 80 4.73 2.16 3.41
N LEU A 81 5.05 1.12 2.64
CA LEU A 81 4.44 0.80 1.36
C LEU A 81 3.63 -0.51 1.44
N ARG A 82 2.36 -0.44 1.07
CA ARG A 82 1.52 -1.61 0.86
C ARG A 82 1.22 -1.82 -0.61
N LEU A 83 1.65 -2.95 -1.15
CA LEU A 83 1.22 -3.43 -2.45
C LEU A 83 0.08 -4.43 -2.25
N SER A 84 -1.01 -4.22 -2.97
CA SER A 84 -2.26 -4.97 -2.80
C SER A 84 -2.77 -5.56 -4.12
N SER A 85 -3.71 -6.49 -4.03
CA SER A 85 -4.37 -7.13 -5.17
C SER A 85 -3.43 -8.00 -6.02
N LEU A 86 -2.39 -8.59 -5.41
CA LEU A 86 -1.42 -9.43 -6.15
C LEU A 86 -2.10 -10.57 -6.91
N GLN A 87 -2.98 -11.31 -6.24
CA GLN A 87 -3.64 -12.47 -6.85
C GLN A 87 -4.49 -12.07 -8.07
N LEU A 88 -5.24 -10.97 -7.97
CA LEU A 88 -6.07 -10.46 -9.06
C LEU A 88 -5.20 -9.93 -10.21
N CYS A 89 -4.13 -9.21 -9.88
CA CYS A 89 -3.14 -8.74 -10.84
C CYS A 89 -2.55 -9.91 -11.66
N VAL A 90 -2.07 -10.96 -11.00
CA VAL A 90 -1.52 -12.14 -11.67
C VAL A 90 -2.55 -12.78 -12.60
N LYS A 91 -3.79 -12.98 -12.14
CA LYS A 91 -4.85 -13.55 -12.98
C LYS A 91 -5.18 -12.68 -14.19
N HIS A 92 -5.18 -11.36 -14.00
CA HIS A 92 -5.40 -10.39 -15.06
C HIS A 92 -4.28 -10.46 -16.11
N LEU A 93 -3.02 -10.37 -15.70
CA LEU A 93 -1.85 -10.43 -16.58
C LEU A 93 -1.78 -11.75 -17.36
N ARG A 94 -2.14 -12.87 -16.72
CA ARG A 94 -2.19 -14.19 -17.37
C ARG A 94 -3.42 -14.39 -18.25
N GLY A 95 -4.43 -13.53 -18.17
CA GLY A 95 -5.71 -13.71 -18.86
C GLY A 95 -6.47 -14.97 -18.44
N THR A 96 -6.28 -15.45 -17.21
CA THR A 96 -6.85 -16.74 -16.75
C THR A 96 -7.94 -16.56 -15.70
N LYS A 97 -8.98 -17.38 -15.80
CA LYS A 97 -10.07 -17.43 -14.80
C LYS A 97 -9.73 -18.31 -13.60
N THR A 98 -8.87 -19.31 -13.80
CA THR A 98 -8.42 -20.28 -12.77
C THR A 98 -6.94 -20.10 -12.50
N TRP A 99 -6.51 -20.35 -11.26
CA TRP A 99 -5.09 -20.29 -10.92
C TRP A 99 -4.34 -21.47 -11.53
N THR A 100 -3.13 -21.22 -12.06
CA THR A 100 -2.28 -22.24 -12.71
C THR A 100 -0.85 -22.12 -12.21
N ARG A 101 0.00 -23.11 -12.51
CA ARG A 101 1.43 -23.05 -12.19
C ARG A 101 2.16 -21.85 -12.82
N ALA A 102 1.68 -21.38 -13.98
CA ALA A 102 2.21 -20.15 -14.58
C ALA A 102 1.83 -18.90 -13.79
N CYS A 103 0.70 -18.92 -13.06
CA CYS A 103 0.35 -17.86 -12.12
C CYS A 103 1.29 -17.84 -10.91
N ASP A 104 1.68 -19.02 -10.40
CA ASP A 104 2.68 -19.09 -9.33
C ASP A 104 4.03 -18.51 -9.77
N ALA A 105 4.50 -18.88 -10.97
CA ALA A 105 5.75 -18.34 -11.52
C ALA A 105 5.70 -16.80 -11.62
N LEU A 106 4.65 -16.25 -12.24
CA LEU A 106 4.51 -14.79 -12.36
C LEU A 106 4.37 -14.11 -10.98
N ARG A 107 3.67 -14.73 -10.03
CA ARG A 107 3.57 -14.20 -8.67
C ARG A 107 4.95 -14.07 -8.02
N GLU A 108 5.77 -15.11 -8.12
CA GLU A 108 7.14 -15.09 -7.59
C GLU A 108 8.00 -14.06 -8.30
N GLU A 109 7.88 -13.91 -9.63
CA GLU A 109 8.59 -12.88 -10.39
C GLU A 109 8.23 -11.47 -9.89
N ILE A 110 6.94 -11.18 -9.68
CA ILE A 110 6.48 -9.89 -9.15
C ILE A 110 7.05 -9.64 -7.75
N VAL A 111 7.00 -10.64 -6.87
CA VAL A 111 7.53 -10.53 -5.50
C VAL A 111 9.05 -10.32 -5.51
N CYS A 112 9.78 -11.07 -6.34
CA CYS A 112 11.23 -10.95 -6.48
C CYS A 112 11.61 -9.56 -6.98
N PHE A 113 10.95 -9.10 -8.04
CA PHE A 113 11.15 -7.77 -8.61
C PHE A 113 10.96 -6.67 -7.57
N VAL A 114 9.86 -6.68 -6.82
CA VAL A 114 9.61 -5.67 -5.77
C VAL A 114 10.69 -5.73 -4.70
N ARG A 115 11.03 -6.92 -4.20
CA ARG A 115 12.04 -7.08 -3.15
C ARG A 115 13.40 -6.57 -3.59
N GLU A 116 13.83 -6.90 -4.80
CA GLU A 116 15.09 -6.42 -5.36
C GLU A 116 15.09 -4.90 -5.47
N LYS A 117 14.05 -4.29 -6.04
CA LYS A 117 13.92 -2.83 -6.16
C LYS A 117 13.99 -2.13 -4.80
N LEU A 118 13.29 -2.67 -3.80
CA LEU A 118 13.32 -2.09 -2.46
C LEU A 118 14.66 -2.32 -1.76
N ALA A 119 15.32 -3.45 -1.97
CA ALA A 119 16.65 -3.70 -1.42
C ALA A 119 17.69 -2.69 -1.97
N PHE A 120 17.64 -2.39 -3.27
CA PHE A 120 18.47 -1.34 -3.87
C PHE A 120 18.18 0.06 -3.30
N ALA A 121 16.93 0.35 -2.96
CA ALA A 121 16.53 1.64 -2.39
C ALA A 121 16.80 1.76 -0.88
N THR A 122 16.78 0.65 -0.14
CA THR A 122 16.91 0.62 1.32
C THR A 122 18.29 1.03 1.81
N ASP A 123 19.32 0.98 0.95
CA ASP A 123 20.63 1.59 1.21
C ASP A 123 20.52 3.11 1.50
N ARG A 124 19.38 3.74 1.13
CA ARG A 124 19.06 5.16 1.35
C ARG A 124 17.91 5.45 2.34
N ALA A 125 17.03 4.51 2.68
CA ALA A 125 15.89 4.74 3.59
C ALA A 125 15.33 3.46 4.24
N ARG A 126 14.90 3.50 5.52
CA ARG A 126 14.21 2.37 6.20
C ARG A 126 12.75 2.28 5.73
N LEU A 127 12.52 1.63 4.59
CA LEU A 127 11.18 1.46 4.02
C LEU A 127 10.58 0.09 4.41
N ASP A 128 9.47 0.09 5.13
CA ASP A 128 8.70 -1.13 5.42
C ASP A 128 7.78 -1.44 4.23
N CYS A 129 7.80 -2.68 3.72
CA CYS A 129 6.93 -3.06 2.61
C CYS A 129 6.19 -4.38 2.87
N SER A 130 4.89 -4.37 2.59
CA SER A 130 4.03 -5.55 2.62
C SER A 130 3.33 -5.77 1.28
N LEU A 131 3.19 -7.03 0.90
CA LEU A 131 2.61 -7.46 -0.37
C LEU A 131 1.43 -8.41 -0.06
N ARG A 132 0.21 -8.04 -0.49
CA ARG A 132 -1.05 -8.76 -0.20
C ARG A 132 -1.84 -9.13 -1.45
#